data_AF-A0AAJ0BMW3-F1
#
_entry.id   AF-A0AAJ0BMW3-F1
#
_cell.length_a   1.000
_cell.length_b   1.000
_cell.length_c   1.000
_cell.angle_alpha   90.00
_cell.angle_beta   90.00
_cell.angle_gamma   90.00
#
_symmetry.space_group_name_H-M   'P 1'
#
loop_
_entity.id
_entity.type
_entity.pdbx_description
1 polymer ?
#
loop_
_entity_poly.entity_id
_entity_poly.type
_entity_poly.pdbx_seq_one_letter_code
_entity_poly.pdbx_strand_id
1 'polypeptide(L)'
;MDSSTPFGQPADQKDKPENQDTGSTEKIPPLTLITPCIFNPIDEDMVRRFSEDPPDRIERLGRILESIDYQQEGVRENLIYMFDREKQRLVLDAVDQESADPRNQGLGVEESEFDQVIQNMEAPPVPGKDYTVKPEDIPPHQLVPPHPAMSARERVAHELLAVVESGTAQLTGYRGHITGVKQKYLDFLEREQRTVEQF
;
A
#
# COMPACT_ATOMS: atom_id res chain seq x y z
N MET A 1 63.77 -24.92 -44.33
CA MET A 1 64.63 -23.79 -43.95
C MET A 1 63.83 -22.55 -44.34
N ASP A 2 63.18 -21.82 -43.46
CA ASP A 2 63.41 -21.61 -42.03
C ASP A 2 62.13 -21.36 -41.23
N SER A 3 62.26 -21.74 -39.96
CA SER A 3 61.39 -21.51 -38.82
C SER A 3 61.36 -20.04 -38.39
N SER A 4 60.19 -19.53 -38.03
CA SER A 4 60.01 -18.57 -36.92
C SER A 4 58.54 -18.44 -36.56
N THR A 5 58.14 -19.03 -35.44
CA THR A 5 57.00 -18.59 -34.63
C THR A 5 57.53 -17.56 -33.63
N PRO A 6 56.76 -16.54 -33.22
CA PRO A 6 56.20 -16.66 -31.88
C PRO A 6 54.85 -15.94 -31.63
N PHE A 7 54.14 -16.49 -30.63
CA PHE A 7 53.29 -15.82 -29.62
C PHE A 7 52.08 -14.97 -30.00
N GLY A 8 50.94 -15.31 -29.37
CA GLY A 8 49.88 -14.36 -29.04
C GLY A 8 48.48 -14.97 -29.02
N GLN A 9 48.05 -15.53 -27.89
CA GLN A 9 46.61 -15.62 -27.58
C GLN A 9 46.01 -14.20 -27.51
N PRO A 10 44.74 -14.05 -27.91
CA PRO A 10 43.68 -13.78 -26.93
C PRO A 10 42.46 -14.69 -27.21
N ALA A 11 41.79 -15.33 -26.25
CA ALA A 11 41.21 -14.82 -25.01
C ALA A 11 40.42 -13.52 -25.24
N ASP A 12 39.32 -13.62 -25.99
CA ASP A 12 38.21 -12.66 -25.93
C ASP A 12 36.95 -13.36 -26.45
N GLN A 13 36.46 -14.34 -25.67
CA GLN A 13 35.01 -14.57 -25.63
C GLN A 13 34.42 -13.33 -24.95
N LYS A 14 34.13 -12.31 -25.76
CA LYS A 14 33.27 -11.22 -25.32
C LYS A 14 31.90 -11.80 -25.06
N ASP A 15 31.65 -12.02 -23.77
CA ASP A 15 30.33 -12.12 -23.19
C ASP A 15 29.40 -11.16 -23.90
N LYS A 16 28.39 -11.71 -24.56
CA LYS A 16 27.19 -10.97 -24.91
C LYS A 16 26.67 -10.35 -23.61
N PRO A 17 26.50 -9.02 -23.51
CA PRO A 17 25.57 -8.51 -22.52
C PRO A 17 24.17 -8.95 -22.98
N GLU A 18 23.71 -10.07 -22.43
CA GLU A 18 22.29 -10.41 -22.35
C GLU A 18 21.66 -9.44 -21.34
N ASN A 19 21.44 -8.22 -21.80
CA ASN A 19 20.57 -7.27 -21.12
C ASN A 19 19.82 -6.48 -22.18
N GLN A 20 19.00 -7.22 -22.93
CA GLN A 20 17.80 -6.65 -23.53
C GLN A 20 16.65 -7.12 -22.64
N ASP A 21 16.51 -6.45 -21.50
CA ASP A 21 15.22 -6.35 -20.83
C ASP A 21 14.31 -5.55 -21.77
N THR A 22 13.73 -6.26 -22.73
CA THR A 22 12.69 -5.74 -23.60
C THR A 22 11.53 -5.37 -22.69
N GLY A 23 11.22 -4.08 -22.57
CA GLY A 23 10.19 -3.51 -21.69
C GLY A 23 8.80 -4.10 -21.87
N SER A 24 8.60 -5.32 -21.40
CA SER A 24 7.31 -5.81 -20.96
C SER A 24 7.04 -5.10 -19.65
N THR A 25 6.14 -4.12 -19.66
CA THR A 25 5.45 -3.63 -18.47
C THR A 25 4.96 -4.85 -17.70
N GLU A 26 5.66 -5.24 -16.63
CA GLU A 26 5.29 -6.37 -15.79
C GLU A 26 3.90 -6.05 -15.22
N LYS A 27 2.87 -6.74 -15.72
CA LYS A 27 1.49 -6.47 -15.30
C LYS A 27 1.33 -6.93 -13.86
N ILE A 28 1.19 -5.97 -12.96
CA ILE A 28 0.93 -6.23 -11.55
C ILE A 28 -0.44 -6.95 -11.45
N PRO A 29 -0.50 -8.18 -10.91
CA PRO A 29 -1.78 -8.88 -10.72
C PRO A 29 -2.65 -8.15 -9.70
N PRO A 30 -4.00 -8.21 -9.85
CA PRO A 30 -4.91 -7.53 -8.96
C PRO A 30 -4.88 -8.12 -7.54
N LEU A 31 -5.08 -7.24 -6.55
CA LEU A 31 -5.27 -7.64 -5.17
C LEU A 31 -6.61 -8.35 -4.97
N THR A 32 -6.57 -9.68 -4.87
CA THR A 32 -7.76 -10.51 -4.62
C THR A 32 -7.93 -10.88 -3.15
N LEU A 33 -6.83 -11.09 -2.43
CA LEU A 33 -6.81 -11.55 -1.05
C LEU A 33 -5.73 -10.82 -0.25
N ILE A 34 -6.09 -10.39 0.95
CA ILE A 34 -5.16 -9.78 1.92
C ILE A 34 -4.53 -10.81 2.88
N THR A 35 -5.00 -12.06 2.86
CA THR A 35 -4.52 -13.12 3.75
C THR A 35 -3.00 -13.28 3.75
N PRO A 36 -2.27 -13.13 2.62
CA PRO A 36 -0.81 -13.23 2.64
C PRO A 36 -0.11 -12.24 3.57
N CYS A 37 -0.75 -11.13 3.95
CA CYS A 37 -0.16 -10.11 4.83
C CYS A 37 0.11 -10.61 6.25
N ILE A 38 -0.51 -11.72 6.68
CA ILE A 38 -0.30 -12.29 8.02
C ILE A 38 1.08 -12.96 8.17
N PHE A 39 1.75 -13.26 7.05
CA PHE A 39 3.03 -13.94 7.06
C PHE A 39 4.16 -12.93 7.12
N ASN A 40 4.78 -12.81 8.29
CA ASN A 40 6.02 -12.07 8.45
C ASN A 40 7.21 -13.02 8.32
N PRO A 41 8.26 -12.64 7.59
CA PRO A 41 9.53 -13.36 7.62
C PRO A 41 10.00 -13.55 9.06
N ILE A 42 10.54 -14.73 9.35
CA ILE A 42 11.10 -15.01 10.68
C ILE A 42 12.55 -14.55 10.68
N ASP A 43 12.88 -13.60 11.55
CA ASP A 43 14.26 -13.16 11.76
C ASP A 43 15.06 -14.18 12.57
N GLU A 44 16.38 -14.25 12.37
CA GLU A 44 17.27 -15.13 13.15
C GLU A 44 17.14 -14.91 14.66
N ASP A 45 16.91 -13.67 15.08
CA ASP A 45 16.68 -13.32 16.48
C ASP A 45 15.38 -13.91 17.02
N MET A 46 14.32 -14.03 16.21
CA MET A 46 13.10 -14.74 16.61
C MET A 46 13.37 -16.22 16.81
N VAL A 47 14.10 -16.86 15.87
CA VAL A 47 14.43 -18.28 15.96
C VAL A 47 15.19 -18.58 17.26
N ARG A 48 16.16 -17.74 17.62
CA ARG A 48 16.93 -17.87 18.87
C ARG A 48 16.06 -17.71 20.13
N ARG A 49 15.06 -16.82 20.11
CA ARG A 49 14.13 -16.60 21.23
C ARG A 49 13.17 -17.77 21.48
N PHE A 50 12.83 -18.54 20.45
CA PHE A 50 11.96 -19.72 20.57
C PHE A 50 12.71 -21.01 20.90
N SER A 51 14.04 -21.06 20.69
CA SER A 51 14.84 -22.24 21.01
C SER A 51 15.11 -22.44 22.51
N GLU A 52 14.98 -21.39 23.32
CA GLU A 52 15.17 -21.48 24.78
C GLU A 52 13.80 -21.50 25.47
N ASP A 53 13.47 -22.59 26.15
CA ASP A 53 12.22 -22.66 26.93
C ASP A 53 12.27 -21.66 28.10
N PRO A 54 11.31 -20.73 28.20
CA PRO A 54 11.30 -19.77 29.31
C PRO A 54 11.08 -20.52 30.64
N PRO A 55 11.96 -20.33 31.63
CA PRO A 55 11.91 -21.03 32.91
C PRO A 55 10.68 -20.64 33.75
N ASP A 56 10.17 -19.42 33.59
CA ASP A 56 9.03 -18.92 34.36
C ASP A 56 7.81 -18.58 33.49
N ARG A 57 6.62 -18.66 34.09
CA ARG A 57 5.35 -18.35 33.43
C ARG A 57 5.21 -16.86 33.14
N ILE A 58 5.74 -15.98 33.99
CA ILE A 58 5.74 -14.53 33.75
C ILE A 58 6.63 -14.21 32.55
N GLU A 59 7.83 -14.79 32.49
CA GLU A 59 8.75 -14.61 31.36
C GLU A 59 8.12 -15.11 30.05
N ARG A 60 7.44 -16.26 30.09
CA ARG A 60 6.69 -16.78 28.94
C ARG A 60 5.62 -15.81 28.45
N LEU A 61 4.84 -15.22 29.36
CA LEU A 61 3.81 -14.23 29.01
C LEU A 61 4.43 -12.94 28.43
N GLY A 62 5.57 -12.51 28.98
CA GLY A 62 6.35 -11.39 28.45
C GLY A 62 6.78 -11.63 26.99
N ARG A 63 7.38 -12.78 26.70
CA ARG A 63 7.79 -13.15 25.32
C ARG A 63 6.60 -13.24 24.37
N ILE A 64 5.44 -13.70 24.84
CA ILE A 64 4.22 -13.72 24.02
C ILE A 64 3.79 -12.29 23.66
N LEU A 65 3.76 -11.38 24.63
CA LEU A 65 3.40 -9.98 24.37
C LEU A 65 4.36 -9.29 23.40
N GLU A 66 5.66 -9.53 23.53
CA GLU A 66 6.66 -9.01 22.58
C GLU A 66 6.46 -9.58 21.17
N SER A 67 6.17 -10.89 21.05
CA SER A 67 5.92 -11.49 19.74
C SER A 67 4.63 -10.99 19.08
N ILE A 68 3.60 -10.68 19.88
CA ILE A 68 2.39 -10.01 19.39
C ILE A 68 2.74 -8.62 18.82
N ASP A 69 3.55 -7.83 19.52
CA ASP A 69 3.92 -6.48 19.06
C ASP A 69 4.74 -6.54 17.76
N TYR A 70 5.70 -7.47 17.67
CA TYR A 70 6.46 -7.72 16.45
C TYR A 70 5.56 -8.14 15.28
N GLN A 71 4.66 -9.09 15.50
CA GLN A 71 3.72 -9.55 14.47
C GLN A 71 2.77 -8.44 14.04
N GLN A 72 2.27 -7.64 14.98
CA GLN A 72 1.40 -6.51 14.69
C GLN A 72 2.05 -5.55 13.69
N GLU A 73 3.32 -5.22 13.91
CA GLU A 73 4.03 -4.27 13.07
C GLU A 73 4.30 -4.83 11.67
N GLY A 74 4.79 -6.08 11.56
CA GLY A 74 5.05 -6.66 10.24
C GLY A 74 3.76 -6.86 9.41
N VAL A 75 2.65 -7.24 10.04
CA VAL A 75 1.37 -7.35 9.31
C VAL A 75 0.86 -5.98 8.86
N ARG A 76 1.07 -4.94 9.67
CA ARG A 76 0.73 -3.55 9.31
C ARG A 76 1.52 -3.11 8.08
N GLU A 77 2.83 -3.35 8.06
CA GLU A 77 3.70 -3.02 6.93
C GLU A 77 3.31 -3.81 5.67
N ASN A 78 3.06 -5.12 5.81
CA ASN A 78 2.63 -5.97 4.71
C ASN A 78 1.28 -5.53 4.11
N LEU A 79 0.33 -5.12 4.94
CA LEU A 79 -0.95 -4.57 4.46
C LEU A 79 -0.71 -3.31 3.64
N ILE A 80 0.07 -2.36 4.17
CA ILE A 80 0.40 -1.12 3.46
C ILE A 80 1.06 -1.42 2.11
N TYR A 81 2.02 -2.34 2.10
CA TYR A 81 2.70 -2.76 0.87
C TYR A 81 1.72 -3.30 -0.18
N MET A 82 0.78 -4.18 0.19
CA MET A 82 -0.18 -4.75 -0.74
C MET A 82 -1.16 -3.71 -1.30
N PHE A 83 -1.61 -2.76 -0.47
CA PHE A 83 -2.48 -1.67 -0.93
C PHE A 83 -1.72 -0.65 -1.79
N ASP A 84 -0.45 -0.38 -1.50
CA ASP A 84 0.40 0.49 -2.34
C ASP A 84 0.65 -0.14 -3.71
N ARG A 85 0.91 -1.45 -3.74
CA ARG A 85 1.04 -2.22 -4.99
C ARG A 85 -0.24 -2.20 -5.82
N GLU A 86 -1.41 -2.30 -5.19
CA GLU A 86 -2.70 -2.21 -5.87
C GLU A 86 -2.95 -0.80 -6.43
N LYS A 87 -2.59 0.24 -5.68
CA LYS A 87 -2.59 1.61 -6.19
C LYS A 87 -1.71 1.74 -7.43
N GLN A 88 -0.49 1.20 -7.40
CA GLN A 88 0.43 1.22 -8.55
C GLN A 88 -0.17 0.51 -9.76
N ARG A 89 -0.80 -0.66 -9.57
CA ARG A 89 -1.53 -1.36 -10.63
C ARG A 89 -2.60 -0.47 -11.28
N LEU A 90 -3.46 0.14 -10.46
CA LEU A 90 -4.54 1.01 -10.94
C LEU A 90 -4.02 2.20 -11.76
N VAL A 91 -2.90 2.79 -11.32
CA VAL A 91 -2.26 3.90 -12.04
C VAL A 91 -1.69 3.43 -13.37
N LEU A 92 -1.01 2.28 -13.41
CA LEU A 92 -0.49 1.71 -14.66
C LEU A 92 -1.63 1.37 -15.64
N ASP A 93 -2.69 0.73 -15.15
CA ASP A 93 -3.86 0.40 -15.96
C ASP A 93 -4.55 1.67 -16.50
N ALA A 94 -4.57 2.76 -15.73
CA ALA A 94 -5.09 4.04 -16.17
C ALA A 94 -4.25 4.66 -17.31
N VAL A 95 -2.92 4.62 -17.18
CA VAL A 95 -1.99 5.09 -18.22
C VAL A 95 -2.15 4.27 -19.51
N ASP A 96 -2.27 2.95 -19.39
CA ASP A 96 -2.52 2.07 -20.52
C ASP A 96 -3.87 2.38 -21.20
N GLN A 97 -4.92 2.66 -20.42
CA GLN A 97 -6.22 3.04 -20.96
C GLN A 97 -6.22 4.42 -21.64
N GLU A 98 -5.52 5.41 -21.09
CA GLU A 98 -5.39 6.75 -21.69
C GLU A 98 -4.54 6.74 -22.97
N SER A 99 -3.51 5.89 -23.02
CA SER A 99 -2.69 5.73 -24.23
C SER A 99 -3.43 4.97 -25.34
N ALA A 100 -4.33 4.04 -24.99
CA ALA A 100 -5.12 3.26 -25.94
C ALA A 100 -6.27 4.05 -26.60
N ASP A 101 -6.84 5.06 -25.93
CA ASP A 101 -7.88 5.92 -26.50
C ASP A 101 -7.45 7.40 -26.53
N PRO A 102 -6.97 7.91 -27.69
CA PRO A 102 -6.55 9.30 -27.83
C PRO A 102 -7.69 10.32 -27.63
N ARG A 103 -8.97 9.90 -27.57
CA ARG A 103 -10.09 10.77 -27.21
C ARG A 103 -10.18 11.06 -25.70
N ASN A 104 -9.52 10.23 -24.88
CA ASN A 104 -9.43 10.40 -23.42
C ASN A 104 -8.20 11.19 -22.97
N GLN A 105 -7.26 11.46 -23.89
CA GLN A 105 -6.20 12.45 -23.68
C GLN A 105 -6.89 13.81 -23.70
N GLY A 106 -7.28 14.26 -22.50
CA GLY A 106 -8.26 15.32 -22.28
C GLY A 106 -8.26 16.40 -23.37
N LEU A 107 -9.44 16.66 -23.93
CA LEU A 107 -9.76 18.00 -24.38
C LEU A 107 -9.35 18.90 -23.21
N GLY A 108 -8.30 19.71 -23.40
CA GLY A 108 -8.02 20.79 -22.46
C GLY A 108 -9.28 21.63 -22.29
N VAL A 109 -9.35 22.38 -21.20
CA VAL A 109 -10.41 23.40 -21.02
C VAL A 109 -10.52 24.17 -22.33
N GLU A 110 -11.70 24.17 -22.95
CA GLU A 110 -11.89 24.88 -24.22
C GLU A 110 -11.58 26.36 -23.96
N GLU A 111 -11.00 27.07 -24.93
CA GLU A 111 -10.62 28.48 -24.74
C GLU A 111 -11.83 29.34 -24.29
N SER A 112 -13.03 28.97 -24.75
CA SER A 112 -14.33 29.51 -24.33
C SER A 112 -14.67 29.26 -22.86
N GLU A 113 -14.36 28.08 -22.33
CA GLU A 113 -14.55 27.73 -20.93
C GLU A 113 -13.53 28.46 -20.04
N PHE A 114 -12.32 28.68 -20.56
CA PHE A 114 -11.27 29.42 -19.87
C PHE A 114 -11.68 30.88 -19.62
N ASP A 115 -12.21 31.53 -20.66
CA ASP A 115 -12.75 32.89 -20.56
C ASP A 115 -13.92 32.97 -19.58
N GLN A 116 -14.78 31.94 -19.55
CA GLN A 116 -15.91 31.89 -18.64
C GLN A 116 -15.49 31.68 -17.18
N VAL A 117 -14.44 30.88 -16.93
CA VAL A 117 -13.85 30.73 -15.60
C VAL A 117 -13.22 32.05 -15.14
N ILE A 118 -12.46 32.73 -15.99
CA ILE A 118 -11.86 34.04 -15.68
C ILE A 118 -12.95 35.05 -15.36
N GLN A 119 -13.99 35.12 -16.20
CA GLN A 119 -15.12 36.03 -15.99
C GLN A 119 -15.83 35.77 -14.65
N ASN A 120 -15.98 34.51 -14.26
CA ASN A 120 -16.57 34.14 -12.97
C ASN A 120 -15.65 34.48 -11.78
N MET A 121 -14.33 34.44 -11.96
CA MET A 121 -13.36 34.86 -10.94
C MET A 121 -13.29 36.38 -10.77
N GLU A 122 -13.49 37.14 -11.86
CA GLU A 122 -13.52 38.60 -11.85
C GLU A 122 -14.87 39.17 -11.38
N ALA A 123 -15.91 38.34 -11.32
CA ALA A 123 -17.24 38.78 -10.96
C ALA A 123 -17.28 39.29 -9.50
N PRO A 124 -17.88 40.47 -9.25
CA PRO A 124 -18.02 40.98 -7.90
C PRO A 124 -18.90 40.04 -7.05
N PRO A 125 -18.59 39.90 -5.74
CA PRO A 125 -19.38 39.06 -4.86
C PRO A 125 -20.82 39.55 -4.79
N VAL A 126 -21.77 38.61 -4.89
CA VAL A 126 -23.20 38.91 -4.86
C VAL A 126 -23.55 39.39 -3.44
N PRO A 127 -24.12 40.61 -3.29
CA PRO A 127 -24.45 41.15 -1.98
C PRO A 127 -25.40 40.23 -1.20
N GLY A 128 -25.06 39.92 0.05
CA GLY A 128 -25.89 39.10 0.93
C GLY A 128 -25.77 37.58 0.71
N LYS A 129 -24.91 37.12 -0.21
CA LYS A 129 -24.59 35.70 -0.35
C LYS A 129 -23.40 35.34 0.52
N ASP A 130 -23.59 34.38 1.42
CA ASP A 130 -22.51 33.78 2.19
C ASP A 130 -21.83 32.71 1.32
N TYR A 131 -20.53 32.88 1.08
CA TYR A 131 -19.71 31.94 0.31
C TYR A 131 -19.00 30.92 1.21
N THR A 132 -19.25 30.99 2.51
CA THR A 132 -18.72 30.02 3.47
C THR A 132 -19.46 28.70 3.30
N VAL A 133 -18.78 27.69 2.77
CA VAL A 133 -19.32 26.33 2.71
C VAL A 133 -19.36 25.81 4.14
N LYS A 134 -20.56 25.57 4.67
CA LYS A 134 -20.69 24.94 5.99
C LYS A 134 -20.36 23.46 5.84
N PRO A 135 -19.66 22.84 6.81
CA PRO A 135 -19.38 21.40 6.78
C PRO A 135 -20.65 20.54 6.63
N GLU A 136 -21.78 21.05 7.12
CA GLU A 136 -23.11 20.45 7.06
C GLU A 136 -23.67 20.36 5.63
N ASP A 137 -23.26 21.28 4.76
CA ASP A 137 -23.72 21.40 3.38
C ASP A 137 -22.86 20.59 2.40
N ILE A 138 -21.75 20.02 2.89
CA ILE A 138 -20.90 19.12 2.10
C ILE A 138 -21.58 17.75 2.13
N PRO A 139 -22.07 17.24 0.98
CA PRO A 139 -22.65 15.91 0.94
C PRO A 139 -21.61 14.91 1.44
N PRO A 140 -21.98 13.97 2.33
CA PRO A 140 -21.07 12.88 2.67
C PRO A 140 -20.67 12.20 1.37
N HIS A 141 -19.36 11.95 1.20
CA HIS A 141 -18.85 11.18 0.07
C HIS A 141 -19.42 9.76 0.14
N GLN A 142 -20.61 9.56 -0.40
CA GLN A 142 -21.14 8.24 -0.66
C GLN A 142 -20.38 7.72 -1.88
N LEU A 143 -19.75 6.57 -1.73
CA LEU A 143 -19.20 5.81 -2.84
C LEU A 143 -20.37 5.34 -3.71
N VAL A 144 -20.82 6.24 -4.58
CA VAL A 144 -21.77 5.90 -5.62
C VAL A 144 -21.09 4.85 -6.50
N PRO A 145 -21.76 3.72 -6.79
CA PRO A 145 -21.23 2.74 -7.74
C PRO A 145 -20.83 3.44 -9.04
N PRO A 146 -19.72 3.03 -9.68
CA PRO A 146 -19.25 3.72 -10.87
C PRO A 146 -20.36 3.80 -11.91
N HIS A 147 -20.79 5.02 -12.23
CA HIS A 147 -21.84 5.25 -13.21
C HIS A 147 -21.27 4.94 -14.60
N PRO A 148 -22.03 4.30 -15.51
CA PRO A 148 -21.53 3.95 -16.85
C PRO A 148 -21.09 5.17 -17.68
N ALA A 149 -21.53 6.37 -17.32
CA ALA A 149 -21.12 7.63 -17.95
C ALA A 149 -19.85 8.26 -17.34
N MET A 150 -19.23 7.68 -16.31
CA MET A 150 -17.98 8.18 -15.74
C MET A 150 -16.84 8.08 -16.75
N SER A 151 -16.04 9.12 -16.82
CA SER A 151 -14.78 9.13 -17.55
C SER A 151 -13.80 8.09 -16.98
N ALA A 152 -12.80 7.69 -17.77
CA ALA A 152 -11.76 6.76 -17.33
C ALA A 152 -11.03 7.29 -16.08
N ARG A 153 -10.76 8.60 -16.05
CA ARG A 153 -10.12 9.28 -14.90
C ARG A 153 -10.97 9.24 -13.65
N GLU A 154 -12.26 9.55 -13.76
CA GLU A 154 -13.19 9.48 -12.63
C GLU A 154 -13.32 8.04 -12.10
N ARG A 155 -13.36 7.05 -12.99
CA ARG A 155 -13.42 5.64 -12.60
C ARG A 155 -12.18 5.23 -11.81
N VAL A 156 -10.99 5.57 -12.29
CA VAL A 156 -9.72 5.29 -11.60
C VAL A 156 -9.68 6.00 -10.25
N ALA A 157 -10.13 7.26 -10.17
CA ALA A 157 -10.23 7.98 -8.91
C ALA A 157 -11.17 7.27 -7.91
N HIS A 158 -12.32 6.78 -8.38
CA HIS A 158 -13.25 5.99 -7.57
C HIS A 158 -12.61 4.67 -7.09
N GLU A 159 -11.91 3.96 -7.97
CA GLU A 159 -11.21 2.71 -7.62
C GLU A 159 -10.10 2.96 -6.59
N LEU A 160 -9.33 4.04 -6.75
CA LEU A 160 -8.31 4.45 -5.79
C LEU A 160 -8.91 4.77 -4.41
N LEU A 161 -10.03 5.50 -4.37
CA LEU A 161 -10.74 5.78 -3.12
C LEU A 161 -11.23 4.49 -2.44
N ALA A 162 -11.77 3.55 -3.22
CA ALA A 162 -12.23 2.26 -2.70
C ALA A 162 -11.06 1.42 -2.13
N VAL A 163 -9.88 1.47 -2.78
CA VAL A 163 -8.66 0.81 -2.29
C VAL A 163 -8.21 1.41 -0.95
N VAL A 164 -8.23 2.74 -0.83
CA VAL A 164 -7.88 3.42 0.43
C VAL A 164 -8.87 3.07 1.54
N GLU A 165 -10.17 3.14 1.26
CA GLU A 165 -11.20 2.80 2.25
C GLU A 165 -11.03 1.35 2.73
N SER A 166 -10.92 0.41 1.79
CA SER A 166 -10.67 -1.00 2.09
C SER A 166 -9.41 -1.16 2.95
N GLY A 167 -8.31 -0.51 2.59
CA GLY A 167 -7.07 -0.53 3.36
C GLY A 167 -7.23 -0.01 4.79
N THR A 168 -7.91 1.12 4.96
CA THR A 168 -8.17 1.69 6.29
C THR A 168 -9.08 0.79 7.15
N ALA A 169 -10.10 0.18 6.54
CA ALA A 169 -11.01 -0.74 7.21
C ALA A 169 -10.28 -2.00 7.69
N GLN A 170 -9.43 -2.59 6.84
CA GLN A 170 -8.64 -3.78 7.19
C GLN A 170 -7.61 -3.49 8.28
N LEU A 171 -6.90 -2.36 8.19
CA LEU A 171 -5.95 -1.93 9.23
C LEU A 171 -6.65 -1.70 10.58
N THR A 172 -7.82 -1.06 10.56
CA THR A 172 -8.60 -0.79 11.78
C THR A 172 -9.14 -2.08 12.39
N GLY A 173 -9.68 -2.98 11.56
CA GLY A 173 -10.17 -4.29 11.98
C GLY A 173 -9.07 -5.15 12.60
N TYR A 174 -7.91 -5.23 11.94
CA TYR A 174 -6.76 -5.97 12.45
C TYR A 174 -6.23 -5.38 13.77
N ARG A 175 -6.08 -4.05 13.85
CA ARG A 175 -5.66 -3.37 15.09
C ARG A 175 -6.62 -3.66 16.24
N GLY A 176 -7.94 -3.60 15.99
CA GLY A 176 -8.95 -3.94 16.99
C GLY A 176 -8.82 -5.38 17.48
N HIS A 177 -8.65 -6.32 16.56
CA HIS A 177 -8.44 -7.73 16.89
C HIS A 177 -7.18 -7.94 17.76
N ILE A 178 -6.02 -7.43 17.33
CA ILE A 178 -4.76 -7.58 18.05
C ILE A 178 -4.80 -6.89 19.42
N THR A 179 -5.43 -5.72 19.53
CA THR A 179 -5.60 -5.04 20.82
C THR A 179 -6.36 -5.93 21.82
N GLY A 180 -7.41 -6.60 21.37
CA GLY A 180 -8.15 -7.56 22.21
C GLY A 180 -7.33 -8.77 22.63
N VAL A 181 -6.51 -9.32 21.72
CA VAL A 181 -5.59 -10.42 22.03
C VAL A 181 -4.53 -9.98 23.04
N LYS A 182 -3.90 -8.81 22.83
CA LYS A 182 -2.89 -8.25 23.72
C LYS A 182 -3.45 -8.02 25.12
N GLN A 183 -4.64 -7.43 25.23
CA GLN A 183 -5.29 -7.19 26.51
C GLN A 183 -5.50 -8.48 27.31
N LYS A 184 -5.94 -9.56 26.64
CA LYS A 184 -6.11 -10.87 27.29
C LYS A 184 -4.81 -11.41 27.91
N TYR A 185 -3.68 -11.24 27.23
CA TYR A 185 -2.38 -11.67 27.75
C TYR A 185 -1.84 -10.75 28.84
N LEU A 186 -2.12 -9.44 28.77
CA LEU A 186 -1.83 -8.50 29.85
C LEU A 186 -2.60 -8.86 31.12
N ASP A 187 -3.89 -9.19 31.02
CA ASP A 187 -4.70 -9.61 32.15
C ASP A 187 -4.16 -10.92 32.79
N PHE A 188 -3.64 -11.84 31.97
CA PHE A 188 -2.99 -13.05 32.48
C PHE A 188 -1.68 -12.72 33.19
N LEU A 189 -0.86 -11.83 32.64
CA LEU A 189 0.40 -11.41 33.25
C LEU A 189 0.18 -10.73 34.60
N GLU A 190 -0.82 -9.85 34.70
CA GLU A 190 -1.18 -9.18 35.96
C GLU A 190 -1.64 -10.19 37.03
N ARG A 191 -2.43 -11.20 36.66
CA ARG A 191 -2.87 -12.26 37.58
C ARG A 191 -1.69 -13.08 38.11
N GLU A 192 -0.75 -13.44 37.25
CA GLU A 192 0.44 -14.19 37.65
C GLU A 192 1.35 -13.37 38.55
N GLN A 193 1.59 -12.09 38.23
CA GLN A 193 2.39 -11.19 39.06
C GLN A 193 1.80 -11.03 40.47
N ARG A 194 0.48 -10.80 40.58
CA ARG A 194 -0.20 -10.72 41.89
C ARG A 194 -0.12 -12.03 42.68
N THR A 195 -0.11 -13.16 41.98
CA THR A 195 0.01 -14.47 42.63
C THR A 195 1.40 -14.61 43.24
N VAL A 196 2.46 -14.24 42.50
CA VAL A 196 3.84 -14.28 42.98
C VAL A 196 4.08 -13.29 44.12
N GLU A 197 3.48 -12.10 44.10
CA GLU A 197 3.60 -11.09 45.16
C GLU A 197 2.92 -11.49 46.50
N GLN A 198 2.02 -12.47 46.48
CA GLN A 198 1.32 -12.96 47.69
C GLN A 198 2.05 -14.08 48.42
N PHE A 199 3.13 -14.63 47.83
CA PHE A 199 3.99 -15.65 48.43
C PHE A 199 5.33 -15.06 48.88
#